data_AF-A0A960URD5-F1
#
_entry.id   AF-A0A960URD5-F1
#
_cell.length_a   1.000
_cell.length_b   1.000
_cell.length_c   1.000
_cell.angle_alpha   90.00
_cell.angle_beta   90.00
_cell.angle_gamma   90.00
#
_symmetry.space_group_name_H-M   'P 1'
#
loop_
_entity.id
_entity.type
_entity.pdbx_description
1 polymer ?
#
loop_
_entity_poly.entity_id
_entity_poly.type
_entity_poly.pdbx_seq_one_letter_code
_entity_poly.pdbx_strand_id
1 'polypeptide(L)'
;EFTAICPKTGLPDFGTIYLSYRPDQFCLELKSLKEYITAYRSLGIFHENVVNRILEDLVAACKPHWMRVHGDYNVRGGIKTRVTASFKRQGSTTTG
;
A
#
# COMPACT_ATOMS: atom_id res chain seq x y z
N GLU A 1 -9.65 7.15 -3.54
CA GLU A 1 -9.25 7.05 -4.96
C GLU A 1 -7.75 7.23 -5.07
N PHE A 2 -7.04 6.27 -5.66
CA PHE A 2 -5.58 6.31 -5.81
C PHE A 2 -5.20 6.66 -7.26
N THR A 3 -4.15 7.45 -7.42
CA THR A 3 -3.49 7.65 -8.72
C THR A 3 -2.00 7.94 -8.54
N ALA A 4 -1.20 7.54 -9.53
CA ALA A 4 0.23 7.79 -9.62
C ALA A 4 0.67 7.96 -11.08
N ILE A 5 1.91 8.35 -11.34
CA ILE A 5 2.44 8.48 -12.69
C ILE A 5 3.15 7.20 -13.11
N CYS A 6 2.84 6.70 -14.31
CA CYS A 6 3.58 5.58 -14.89
C CYS A 6 5.01 6.02 -15.24
N PRO A 7 6.06 5.41 -14.67
CA PRO A 7 7.45 5.80 -14.96
C PRO A 7 7.84 5.68 -16.44
N LYS A 8 7.17 4.79 -17.18
CA LYS A 8 7.51 4.49 -18.58
C LYS A 8 6.83 5.42 -19.58
N THR A 9 5.56 5.77 -19.33
CA THR A 9 4.76 6.55 -20.30
C THR A 9 4.50 7.98 -19.87
N GLY A 10 4.73 8.31 -18.59
CA GLY A 10 4.37 9.61 -18.01
C GLY A 10 2.86 9.82 -17.83
N LEU A 11 2.02 8.85 -18.20
CA LEU A 11 0.57 8.94 -18.09
C LEU A 11 0.07 8.50 -16.70
N PRO A 12 -1.02 9.11 -16.19
CA PRO A 12 -1.57 8.78 -14.88
C PRO A 12 -2.19 7.37 -14.85
N ASP A 13 -1.83 6.63 -13.83
CA ASP A 13 -2.37 5.34 -13.43
C ASP A 13 -3.45 5.54 -12.38
N PHE A 14 -4.55 4.79 -12.48
CA PHE A 14 -5.67 4.87 -11.55
C PHE A 14 -5.95 3.51 -10.94
N GLY A 15 -6.45 3.50 -9.71
CA GLY A 15 -6.87 2.28 -9.05
C GLY A 15 -7.47 2.51 -7.67
N THR A 16 -7.78 1.40 -7.01
CA THR A 16 -8.28 1.37 -5.64
C THR A 16 -7.28 0.61 -4.78
N ILE A 17 -6.87 1.23 -3.67
CA ILE A 17 -6.07 0.59 -2.63
C ILE A 17 -6.99 0.15 -1.50
N TYR A 18 -6.99 -1.15 -1.21
CA TYR A 18 -7.66 -1.74 -0.08
C TYR A 18 -6.63 -2.03 1.01
N LEU A 19 -6.87 -1.47 2.20
CA LEU A 19 -6.07 -1.70 3.40
C LEU A 19 -6.89 -2.53 4.39
N SER A 20 -6.34 -3.67 4.81
CA SER A 20 -6.88 -4.47 5.90
C SER A 20 -5.78 -4.66 6.93
N TYR A 21 -6.04 -4.41 8.21
CA TYR A 21 -5.03 -4.58 9.25
C TYR A 21 -5.66 -4.83 10.62
N ARG A 22 -4.89 -5.44 11.51
CA ARG A 22 -5.17 -5.47 12.95
C ARG A 22 -4.12 -4.63 13.68
N PRO A 23 -4.51 -3.49 14.28
CA PRO A 23 -3.58 -2.65 15.03
C PRO A 23 -3.04 -3.39 16.26
N ASP A 24 -1.91 -2.90 16.78
CA ASP A 24 -1.42 -3.22 18.12
C ASP A 24 -1.71 -2.01 19.03
N GLN A 25 -0.69 -1.28 19.48
CA GLN A 25 -0.83 -0.09 20.33
C GLN A 25 -1.21 1.18 19.56
N PHE A 26 -0.92 1.23 18.25
CA PHE A 26 -1.14 2.41 17.42
C PHE A 26 -2.11 2.12 16.27
N CYS A 27 -2.98 3.08 16.00
CA CYS A 27 -3.91 3.06 14.87
C CYS A 27 -3.51 4.11 13.84
N LEU A 28 -3.86 3.87 12.58
CA LEU A 28 -3.67 4.85 11.52
C LEU A 28 -4.76 5.93 11.59
N GLU A 29 -4.35 7.19 11.64
CA GLU A 29 -5.26 8.33 11.57
C GLU A 29 -5.67 8.57 10.11
N LEU A 30 -6.97 8.76 9.87
CA LEU A 30 -7.57 8.68 8.54
C LEU A 30 -7.19 9.87 7.63
N LYS A 31 -7.06 11.08 8.19
CA LYS A 31 -6.65 12.27 7.42
C LYS A 31 -5.21 12.13 6.94
N SER A 32 -4.30 11.73 7.83
CA SER A 32 -2.89 11.49 7.55
C SER A 32 -2.72 10.40 6.50
N LEU A 33 -3.50 9.31 6.60
CA LEU A 33 -3.51 8.25 5.59
C LEU A 33 -3.99 8.77 4.22
N LYS A 34 -5.04 9.61 4.19
CA LYS A 34 -5.53 10.23 2.95
C LYS A 34 -4.47 11.13 2.32
N GLU A 35 -3.79 11.95 3.11
CA GLU A 35 -2.71 12.83 2.65
C GLU A 35 -1.53 12.02 2.10
N TYR A 36 -1.12 10.97 2.81
CA TYR A 36 -0.09 10.03 2.37
C TYR A 36 -0.43 9.39 1.01
N ILE A 37 -1.64 8.84 0.85
CA ILE A 37 -2.09 8.26 -0.42
C ILE A 37 -2.17 9.32 -1.53
N THR A 38 -2.56 10.55 -1.19
CA THR A 38 -2.62 11.68 -2.13
C THR A 38 -1.23 12.09 -2.65
N ALA A 39 -0.17 11.91 -1.86
CA ALA A 39 1.19 12.26 -2.28
C ALA A 39 1.68 11.44 -3.50
N TYR A 40 1.07 10.28 -3.78
CA TYR A 40 1.43 9.44 -4.94
C TYR A 40 1.03 10.05 -6.28
N ARG A 41 0.11 11.04 -6.32
CA ARG A 41 -0.46 11.60 -7.56
C ARG A 41 0.59 12.09 -8.56
N SER A 42 1.69 12.63 -8.06
CA SER A 42 2.80 13.16 -8.88
C SER A 42 4.03 12.25 -8.88
N LEU A 43 3.96 11.08 -8.24
CA LEU A 43 5.09 10.16 -8.11
C LEU A 43 5.14 9.19 -9.28
N GLY A 44 6.29 9.12 -9.95
CA GLY A 44 6.60 8.07 -10.93
C GLY A 44 6.89 6.75 -10.24
N ILE A 45 5.95 5.79 -10.26
CA ILE A 45 6.13 4.50 -9.57
C ILE A 45 5.35 3.35 -10.23
N PHE A 46 5.94 2.15 -10.28
CA PHE A 46 5.27 0.94 -10.76
C PHE A 46 4.24 0.41 -9.76
N HIS A 47 3.19 -0.25 -10.25
CA HIS A 47 2.08 -0.78 -9.43
C HIS A 47 2.55 -1.68 -8.28
N GLU A 48 3.49 -2.57 -8.56
CA GLU A 48 4.05 -3.50 -7.59
C GLU A 48 4.76 -2.76 -6.45
N ASN A 49 5.53 -1.74 -6.82
CA ASN A 49 6.29 -0.94 -5.87
C ASN A 49 5.37 -0.04 -5.04
N VAL A 50 4.26 0.46 -5.59
CA VAL A 50 3.24 1.18 -4.80
C VAL A 50 2.75 0.32 -3.65
N VAL A 51 2.32 -0.91 -3.93
CA VAL A 51 1.71 -1.79 -2.91
C VAL A 51 2.72 -2.19 -1.83
N ASN A 52 3.95 -2.53 -2.23
CA ASN A 52 5.01 -2.86 -1.25
C ASN A 52 5.38 -1.66 -0.39
N ARG A 53 5.60 -0.49 -1.00
CA ARG A 53 5.99 0.72 -0.25
C ARG A 53 4.90 1.18 0.72
N ILE A 54 3.63 1.15 0.31
CA ILE A 54 2.51 1.44 1.21
C ILE A 54 2.52 0.49 2.40
N LEU A 55 2.72 -0.82 2.18
CA LEU A 55 2.77 -1.78 3.27
C LEU A 55 3.94 -1.48 4.23
N GLU A 56 5.15 -1.26 3.70
CA GLU A 56 6.35 -0.99 4.49
C GLU A 56 6.20 0.27 5.36
N ASP A 57 5.78 1.38 4.76
CA ASP A 57 5.61 2.67 5.45
C ASP A 57 4.56 2.57 6.56
N LEU A 58 3.42 1.92 6.29
CA LEU A 58 2.34 1.78 7.26
C LEU A 58 2.68 0.80 8.39
N VAL A 59 3.40 -0.29 8.09
CA VAL A 59 3.90 -1.23 9.11
C VAL A 59 4.89 -0.53 10.03
N ALA A 60 5.79 0.29 9.49
CA ALA A 60 6.73 1.08 10.28
C ALA A 60 6.00 2.09 11.18
N ALA A 61 4.95 2.73 10.66
CA ALA A 61 4.19 3.76 11.37
C ALA A 61 3.36 3.22 12.55
N CYS A 62 2.67 2.09 12.40
CA CYS A 62 1.72 1.60 13.42
C CYS A 62 2.05 0.26 14.07
N LYS A 63 3.10 -0.44 13.59
CA LYS A 63 3.60 -1.72 14.15
C LYS A 63 2.49 -2.75 14.40
N PRO A 64 1.65 -3.05 13.40
CA PRO A 64 0.45 -3.87 13.56
C PRO A 64 0.78 -5.33 13.87
N HIS A 65 -0.21 -6.11 14.33
CA HIS A 65 -0.07 -7.56 14.39
C HIS A 65 0.01 -8.18 12.99
N TRP A 66 -0.84 -7.71 12.09
CA TRP A 66 -0.82 -8.05 10.67
C TRP A 66 -1.40 -6.91 9.84
N MET A 67 -0.99 -6.83 8.58
CA MET A 67 -1.48 -5.87 7.60
C MET A 67 -1.45 -6.49 6.21
N ARG A 68 -2.41 -6.11 5.37
CA ARG A 68 -2.48 -6.46 3.95
C ARG A 68 -2.86 -5.23 3.15
N VAL A 69 -2.11 -4.98 2.09
CA VAL A 69 -2.39 -3.95 1.09
C VAL A 69 -2.70 -4.66 -0.22
N HIS A 70 -3.86 -4.35 -0.80
CA HIS A 70 -4.28 -4.86 -2.11
C HIS A 70 -4.56 -3.69 -3.05
N GLY A 71 -3.80 -3.61 -4.14
CA GLY A 71 -4.00 -2.63 -5.20
C GLY A 71 -4.73 -3.26 -6.38
N ASP A 72 -5.92 -2.73 -6.71
CA ASP A 72 -6.68 -3.07 -7.91
C ASP A 72 -6.59 -1.89 -8.91
N TYR A 73 -5.77 -2.06 -9.95
CA TYR A 73 -5.47 -1.01 -10.93
C TYR A 73 -6.37 -1.12 -12.17
N ASN A 74 -6.66 0.01 -12.80
CA ASN A 74 -7.42 0.03 -14.05
C ASN A 74 -6.67 -0.69 -15.18
N VAL A 75 -7.43 -1.15 -16.18
CA VAL A 75 -6.87 -1.90 -17.31
C VAL A 75 -5.92 -1.02 -18.13
N ARG A 76 -4.73 -1.54 -18.45
CA ARG A 76 -3.79 -0.93 -19.38
C ARG A 76 -3.35 -1.94 -20.43
N GLY A 77 -3.42 -1.55 -21.71
CA GLY A 77 -3.05 -2.44 -22.82
C GLY A 77 -3.85 -3.74 -22.86
N GLY A 78 -5.10 -3.73 -22.39
CA GLY A 78 -5.94 -4.93 -22.29
C GLY A 78 -5.66 -5.83 -21.07
N ILE A 79 -4.69 -5.46 -20.22
CA ILE A 79 -4.29 -6.26 -19.05
C ILE A 79 -4.79 -5.59 -17.77
N LYS A 80 -5.39 -6.40 -16.88
CA LYS A 80 -5.81 -6.00 -15.53
C LYS A 80 -4.74 -6.40 -14.53
N THR A 81 -4.24 -5.45 -13.74
CA THR A 81 -3.21 -5.70 -12.73
C THR A 81 -3.80 -5.63 -11.32
N ARG A 82 -3.56 -6.67 -10.53
CA ARG A 82 -3.87 -6.72 -9.10
C ARG A 82 -2.64 -7.17 -8.33
N VAL A 83 -2.23 -6.37 -7.35
CA VAL A 83 -1.05 -6.67 -6.53
C VAL A 83 -1.47 -6.76 -5.08
N THR A 84 -0.93 -7.75 -4.36
CA THR A 84 -1.17 -7.90 -2.91
C THR A 84 0.15 -8.09 -2.19
N ALA A 85 0.37 -7.30 -1.14
CA ALA A 85 1.47 -7.50 -0.19
C ALA A 85 0.89 -7.68 1.22
N SER A 86 1.53 -8.51 2.04
CA SER A 86 1.07 -8.79 3.40
C SER A 86 2.23 -8.85 4.38
N PHE A 87 2.00 -8.35 5.59
CA PHE A 87 2.89 -8.42 6.74
C PHE A 87 2.19 -9.17 7.88
N LYS A 88 2.94 -10.03 8.57
CA LYS A 88 2.52 -10.67 9.81
C LYS A 88 3.68 -10.66 10.78
N ARG A 89 3.47 -10.13 11.99
CA ARG A 89 4.49 -10.13 13.04
C ARG A 89 4.84 -11.57 13.38
N GLN A 90 6.12 -11.94 13.26
CA GLN A 90 6.58 -13.23 13.75
C GLN A 90 6.49 -13.22 15.28
N GLY A 91 5.91 -14.28 15.86
CA GLY A 91 5.85 -14.41 17.31
C GLY A 91 7.27 -14.46 17.87
N SER A 92 7.53 -13.75 18.96
CA SER A 92 8.75 -13.96 19.73
C SER A 92 8.71 -15.37 20.30
N THR A 93 9.49 -16.29 19.75
CA THR A 93 9.76 -17.56 20.42
C THR A 93 10.61 -17.23 21.63
N THR A 94 9.98 -17.07 22.79
CA THR A 94 10.68 -17.05 24.06
C THR A 94 11.21 -18.46 24.29
N THR A 95 12.45 -18.72 23.93
CA THR A 95 13.18 -19.89 24.44
C THR A 95 13.42 -19.61 25.92
N GLY A 96 12.66 -20.30 26.78
CA GLY A 96 12.86 -20.32 28.22
C GLY A 96 14.08 -21.11 28.63
#